data_AF-A0A5M3WQE1-F1
#
_entry.id   AF-A0A5M3WQE1-F1
#
_cell.length_a   1.000
_cell.length_b   1.000
_cell.length_c   1.000
_cell.angle_alpha   90.00
_cell.angle_beta   90.00
_cell.angle_gamma   90.00
#
_symmetry.space_group_name_H-M   'P 1'
#
loop_
_entity.id
_entity.type
_entity.pdbx_description
1 polymer ?
#
loop_
_entity_poly.entity_id
_entity_poly.type
_entity_poly.pdbx_seq_one_letter_code
_entity_poly.pdbx_strand_id
1 'polypeptide(L)'
;MANRRLIAVLTAIIAVLVTVIVVMIVNGGEDDRVSPAGAVSTPSPVSPSAQTPVASPAVQTWAKGQCLNAAYTVNSSPGVVSVVPCEDAQAKSRIIAVTAQCPAETDGLRHGPEVPTGRTACVRNLAAPHPGDPGKGGGILRPGDCVYIAEPSDTKDTDPQERPCHDRYGPGKIWNFYKKKSQCKDADGFLDNHYTNRRDHPTKPVICTTGGYDVETPGAQYAKGICVRKPASFAGGVPGWRNVIGGLDEVGCRSKSAWAKVVGSVSAQNCPSGTTDTLSSIDWYPGTTCLRRL
;
A
#
# COMPACT_ATOMS: atom_id res chain seq x y z
N MET A 1 48.25 -16.68 4.27
CA MET A 1 47.59 -17.20 5.49
C MET A 1 46.15 -16.68 5.71
N ALA A 2 45.74 -15.55 5.13
CA ALA A 2 44.39 -14.99 5.30
C ALA A 2 43.24 -15.91 4.80
N ASN A 3 43.43 -16.63 3.70
CA ASN A 3 42.36 -17.45 3.11
C ASN A 3 41.95 -18.66 3.97
N ARG A 4 42.83 -19.18 4.84
CA ARG A 4 42.48 -20.32 5.71
C ARG A 4 41.51 -19.93 6.82
N ARG A 5 41.60 -18.69 7.33
CA ARG A 5 40.67 -18.19 8.36
C ARG A 5 39.29 -17.90 7.78
N LEU A 6 39.23 -17.38 6.55
CA LEU A 6 37.96 -17.12 5.87
C LEU A 6 37.20 -18.43 5.57
N ILE A 7 37.90 -19.46 5.10
CA ILE A 7 37.29 -20.77 4.82
C ILE A 7 36.74 -21.38 6.12
N ALA A 8 37.51 -21.36 7.22
CA ALA A 8 37.05 -21.92 8.50
C ALA A 8 35.80 -21.21 9.04
N VAL A 9 35.70 -19.89 8.90
CA VAL A 9 34.52 -19.11 9.32
C VAL A 9 33.31 -19.44 8.46
N LEU A 10 33.47 -19.54 7.14
CA LEU A 10 32.39 -19.92 6.23
C LEU A 10 31.86 -21.33 6.52
N THR A 11 32.73 -22.31 6.77
CA THR A 11 32.29 -23.68 7.09
C THR A 11 31.49 -23.73 8.39
N ALA A 12 31.89 -22.94 9.41
CA ALA A 12 31.15 -22.86 10.67
C ALA A 12 29.76 -22.23 10.50
N ILE A 13 29.65 -21.15 9.71
CA ILE A 13 28.36 -20.48 9.43
C ILE A 13 27.40 -21.42 8.69
N ILE A 14 27.90 -22.16 7.69
CA ILE A 14 27.09 -23.11 6.92
C ILE A 14 26.58 -24.24 7.83
N ALA A 15 27.44 -24.78 8.72
CA ALA A 15 27.04 -25.83 9.66
C ALA A 15 25.92 -25.37 10.61
N VAL A 16 25.99 -24.14 11.13
CA VAL A 16 24.94 -23.57 11.98
C VAL A 16 23.63 -23.40 11.20
N LEU A 17 23.68 -22.84 9.98
CA LEU A 17 22.49 -22.65 9.15
C LEU A 17 21.79 -23.96 8.81
N VAL A 18 22.55 -25.00 8.43
CA VAL A 18 22.00 -26.34 8.15
C VAL A 18 21.34 -26.92 9.40
N THR A 19 21.94 -26.75 10.58
CA THR A 19 21.37 -27.25 11.84
C THR A 19 20.04 -26.56 12.17
N VAL A 20 19.97 -25.23 12.00
CA VAL A 20 18.73 -24.46 12.23
C VAL A 20 17.62 -24.90 11.27
N ILE A 21 17.94 -25.09 9.99
CA ILE A 21 16.97 -25.54 8.98
C ILE A 21 16.42 -26.94 9.33
N VAL A 22 17.29 -27.87 9.74
CA VAL A 22 16.87 -29.23 10.14
C VAL A 22 15.95 -29.17 11.38
N VAL A 23 16.28 -28.35 12.38
CA VAL A 23 15.43 -28.19 13.57
C VAL A 23 14.04 -27.63 13.22
N MET A 24 13.97 -26.68 12.28
CA MET A 24 12.68 -26.13 11.84
C MET A 24 11.83 -27.14 11.04
N ILE A 25 12.46 -28.00 10.24
CA ILE A 25 11.74 -29.04 9.49
C ILE A 25 11.23 -30.14 10.43
N VAL A 26 12.01 -30.53 11.44
CA VAL A 26 11.62 -31.60 12.38
C VAL A 26 10.53 -31.15 13.36
N ASN A 27 10.50 -29.88 13.75
CA ASN A 27 9.55 -29.37 14.73
C ASN A 27 8.29 -28.71 14.12
N GLY A 28 8.17 -28.65 12.79
CA GLY A 28 7.09 -27.92 12.09
C GLY A 28 5.81 -28.73 11.80
N GLY A 29 5.63 -29.92 12.39
CA GLY A 29 4.52 -30.82 12.07
C GLY A 29 3.69 -31.22 13.29
N GLU A 30 2.93 -30.29 13.85
CA GLU A 30 1.83 -30.62 14.75
C GLU A 30 0.52 -30.67 13.94
N ASP A 31 0.20 -31.88 13.48
CA ASP A 31 -1.12 -32.27 12.99
C ASP A 31 -2.10 -32.27 14.18
N ASP A 32 -3.06 -31.35 14.19
CA ASP A 32 -4.26 -31.42 15.04
C ASP A 32 -5.15 -32.60 14.59
N ARG A 33 -4.75 -33.81 14.98
CA ARG A 33 -5.60 -35.01 14.95
C ARG A 33 -6.57 -34.95 16.12
N VAL A 34 -7.79 -34.52 15.80
CA VAL A 34 -9.00 -34.74 16.59
C VAL A 34 -9.11 -36.22 16.98
N SER A 35 -9.16 -36.48 18.28
CA SER A 35 -9.41 -37.81 18.85
C SER A 35 -10.86 -38.25 18.63
N PRO A 36 -11.12 -39.56 18.42
CA PRO A 36 -12.45 -40.13 18.36
C PRO A 36 -12.92 -40.63 19.74
N ALA A 37 -14.22 -40.96 19.79
CA ALA A 37 -14.89 -41.83 20.77
C ALA A 37 -15.40 -41.19 22.08
N GLY A 38 -16.51 -40.45 21.97
CA GLY A 38 -17.56 -40.45 22.97
C GLY A 38 -18.66 -41.43 22.55
N ALA A 39 -18.99 -42.39 23.41
CA ALA A 39 -19.99 -43.42 23.18
C ALA A 39 -21.38 -42.80 22.92
N VAL A 40 -21.93 -43.07 21.74
CA VAL A 40 -23.29 -42.68 21.37
C VAL A 40 -24.24 -43.78 21.83
N SER A 41 -25.10 -43.45 22.80
CA SER A 41 -26.31 -44.21 23.09
C SER A 41 -27.20 -44.21 21.85
N THR A 42 -27.66 -45.38 21.41
CA THR A 42 -28.60 -45.58 20.31
C THR A 42 -30.02 -45.13 20.71
N PRO A 43 -30.56 -44.02 20.18
CA PRO A 43 -31.99 -43.77 20.24
C PRO A 43 -32.72 -44.64 19.22
N SER A 44 -33.93 -45.05 19.58
CA SER A 44 -34.84 -45.86 18.78
C SER A 44 -35.12 -45.27 17.38
N PRO A 45 -35.45 -46.12 16.37
CA PRO A 45 -35.78 -45.66 15.03
C PRO A 45 -37.10 -44.86 15.06
N VAL A 46 -37.00 -43.54 15.10
CA VAL A 46 -38.12 -42.65 14.82
C VAL A 46 -38.28 -42.61 13.31
N SER A 47 -39.48 -42.95 12.83
CA SER A 47 -39.86 -42.87 11.41
C SER A 47 -39.50 -41.49 10.84
N PRO A 48 -38.88 -41.41 9.65
CA PRO A 48 -38.57 -40.13 9.02
C PRO A 48 -39.87 -39.45 8.63
N SER A 49 -40.35 -38.57 9.51
CA SER A 49 -41.31 -37.53 9.10
C SER A 49 -40.61 -36.71 8.04
N ALA A 50 -41.20 -36.67 6.85
CA ALA A 50 -40.73 -35.88 5.72
C ALA A 50 -40.43 -34.45 6.20
N GLN A 51 -39.15 -34.12 6.35
CA GLN A 51 -38.72 -32.78 6.68
C GLN A 51 -39.12 -31.91 5.50
N THR A 52 -40.12 -31.05 5.72
CA THR A 52 -40.51 -30.04 4.75
C THR A 52 -39.25 -29.24 4.44
N PRO A 53 -38.87 -29.06 3.17
CA PRO A 53 -37.67 -28.31 2.82
C PRO A 53 -37.75 -26.93 3.46
N VAL A 54 -36.83 -26.66 4.40
CA VAL A 54 -36.69 -25.35 5.01
C VAL A 54 -36.35 -24.41 3.87
N ALA A 55 -37.30 -23.51 3.54
CA ALA A 55 -37.11 -22.54 2.50
C ALA A 55 -35.82 -21.78 2.79
N SER A 56 -34.85 -21.83 1.86
CA SER A 56 -33.63 -21.05 1.97
C SER A 56 -34.02 -19.59 2.23
N PRO A 57 -33.45 -18.94 3.25
CA PRO A 57 -33.80 -17.57 3.56
C PRO A 57 -33.59 -16.73 2.30
N ALA A 58 -34.63 -15.99 1.91
CA ALA A 58 -34.54 -15.08 0.77
C ALA A 58 -33.38 -14.11 1.02
N VAL A 59 -32.46 -14.02 0.05
CA VAL A 59 -31.33 -13.08 0.14
C VAL A 59 -31.89 -11.67 0.26
N GLN A 60 -31.64 -11.03 1.39
CA GLN A 60 -32.14 -9.69 1.64
C GLN A 60 -31.43 -8.71 0.70
N THR A 61 -32.19 -8.06 -0.18
CA THR A 61 -31.63 -7.03 -1.06
C THR A 61 -31.30 -5.77 -0.27
N TRP A 62 -30.09 -5.26 -0.47
CA TRP A 62 -29.60 -4.05 0.16
C TRP A 62 -30.19 -2.79 -0.48
N ALA A 63 -30.46 -1.79 0.35
CA ALA A 63 -31.07 -0.53 0.00
C ALA A 63 -30.43 0.65 0.74
N LYS A 64 -30.51 1.85 0.13
CA LYS A 64 -30.07 3.10 0.77
C LYS A 64 -30.77 3.26 2.13
N GLY A 65 -29.99 3.66 3.12
CA GLY A 65 -30.45 3.97 4.46
C GLY A 65 -30.21 2.84 5.47
N GLN A 66 -30.02 1.60 5.02
CA GLN A 66 -29.74 0.46 5.89
C GLN A 66 -28.36 0.56 6.54
N CYS A 67 -28.24 0.07 7.77
CA CYS A 67 -26.99 0.01 8.51
C CYS A 67 -26.38 -1.39 8.45
N LEU A 68 -25.05 -1.44 8.48
CA LEU A 68 -24.26 -2.67 8.39
C LEU A 68 -23.42 -2.84 9.64
N ASN A 69 -23.20 -4.09 10.05
CA ASN A 69 -22.37 -4.45 11.21
C ASN A 69 -20.85 -4.34 10.96
N ALA A 70 -20.43 -3.74 9.85
CA ALA A 70 -19.04 -3.70 9.41
C ALA A 70 -18.58 -2.27 9.14
N ALA A 71 -17.38 -1.94 9.61
CA ALA A 71 -16.67 -0.71 9.26
C ALA A 71 -15.73 -0.97 8.09
N TYR A 72 -15.49 0.06 7.28
CA TYR A 72 -14.57 0.02 6.16
C TYR A 72 -13.31 0.77 6.54
N THR A 73 -12.17 0.09 6.44
CA THR A 73 -10.86 0.69 6.64
C THR A 73 -9.99 0.37 5.44
N VAL A 74 -8.91 1.13 5.34
CA VAL A 74 -7.93 1.10 4.25
C VAL A 74 -7.29 -0.28 4.04
N ASN A 75 -7.31 -1.15 5.06
CA ASN A 75 -6.56 -2.42 5.10
C ASN A 75 -7.41 -3.65 5.43
N SER A 76 -8.74 -3.53 5.48
CA SER A 76 -9.58 -4.67 5.81
C SER A 76 -10.67 -4.87 4.78
N SER A 77 -10.72 -6.09 4.24
CA SER A 77 -11.96 -6.65 3.72
C SER A 77 -12.83 -6.95 4.95
N PRO A 78 -13.93 -6.21 5.19
CA PRO A 78 -14.81 -6.60 6.27
C PRO A 78 -15.26 -8.04 6.04
N GLY A 79 -15.31 -8.83 7.12
CA GLY A 79 -15.74 -10.22 7.09
C GLY A 79 -17.22 -10.37 6.71
N VAL A 80 -17.96 -11.24 7.38
CA VAL A 80 -19.40 -11.38 7.11
C VAL A 80 -20.11 -10.06 7.41
N VAL A 81 -20.78 -9.49 6.40
CA VAL A 81 -21.54 -8.25 6.52
C VAL A 81 -23.02 -8.56 6.50
N SER A 82 -23.73 -8.07 7.51
CA SER A 82 -25.18 -8.17 7.62
C SER A 82 -25.81 -6.81 7.82
N VAL A 83 -27.06 -6.69 7.37
CA VAL A 83 -27.92 -5.54 7.69
C VAL A 83 -28.35 -5.67 9.15
N VAL A 84 -28.21 -4.58 9.89
CA VAL A 84 -28.64 -4.45 11.29
C VAL A 84 -29.50 -3.19 11.46
N PRO A 85 -30.36 -3.12 12.50
CA PRO A 85 -31.00 -1.86 12.88
C PRO A 85 -29.95 -0.76 13.11
N CYS A 86 -30.25 0.48 12.73
CA CYS A 86 -29.26 1.56 12.80
C CYS A 86 -28.97 2.02 14.23
N GLU A 87 -29.91 1.79 15.13
CA GLU A 87 -29.82 2.01 16.57
C GLU A 87 -29.05 0.91 17.31
N ASP A 88 -28.69 -0.19 16.62
CA ASP A 88 -27.93 -1.28 17.21
C ASP A 88 -26.49 -0.86 17.48
N ALA A 89 -25.92 -1.25 18.62
CA ALA A 89 -24.52 -0.97 18.98
C ALA A 89 -23.52 -1.61 17.99
N GLN A 90 -23.95 -2.63 17.25
CA GLN A 90 -23.19 -3.27 16.18
C GLN A 90 -23.23 -2.47 14.87
N ALA A 91 -24.13 -1.51 14.68
CA ALA A 91 -24.15 -0.68 13.48
C ALA A 91 -22.83 0.11 13.38
N LYS A 92 -22.04 -0.17 12.34
CA LYS A 92 -20.74 0.47 12.11
C LYS A 92 -20.70 1.33 10.86
N SER A 93 -21.58 1.08 9.90
CA SER A 93 -21.68 1.84 8.67
C SER A 93 -23.11 1.86 8.14
N ARG A 94 -23.34 2.68 7.12
CA ARG A 94 -24.63 2.90 6.48
C ARG A 94 -24.50 2.91 4.97
N ILE A 95 -25.44 2.28 4.28
CA ILE A 95 -25.56 2.35 2.82
C ILE A 95 -26.10 3.74 2.45
N ILE A 96 -25.28 4.55 1.82
CA ILE A 96 -25.66 5.90 1.38
C ILE A 96 -26.21 5.93 -0.04
N ALA A 97 -25.88 4.92 -0.87
CA ALA A 97 -26.46 4.73 -2.19
C ALA A 97 -26.29 3.27 -2.68
N VAL A 98 -27.14 2.87 -3.62
CA VAL A 98 -27.01 1.60 -4.37
C VAL A 98 -27.11 1.93 -5.86
N THR A 99 -25.98 2.06 -6.52
CA THR A 99 -25.86 2.75 -7.82
C THR A 99 -24.64 2.26 -8.62
N ALA A 100 -24.55 2.65 -9.89
CA ALA A 100 -23.36 2.39 -10.72
C ALA A 100 -22.17 3.30 -10.34
N GLN A 101 -22.45 4.55 -9.96
CA GLN A 101 -21.45 5.53 -9.52
C GLN A 101 -21.73 5.98 -8.09
N CYS A 102 -20.81 5.66 -7.18
CA CYS A 102 -20.94 6.02 -5.78
C CYS A 102 -20.66 7.52 -5.51
N PRO A 103 -21.35 8.13 -4.54
CA PRO A 103 -21.05 9.48 -4.08
C PRO A 103 -19.60 9.66 -3.61
N ALA A 104 -19.13 10.90 -3.60
CA ALA A 104 -17.75 11.24 -3.24
C ALA A 104 -17.44 10.90 -1.77
N GLU A 105 -18.42 10.98 -0.88
CA GLU A 105 -18.28 10.67 0.55
C GLU A 105 -18.28 9.17 0.87
N THR A 106 -18.25 8.29 -0.14
CA THR A 106 -18.28 6.84 0.08
C THR A 106 -16.97 6.34 0.71
N ASP A 107 -17.06 5.72 1.89
CA ASP A 107 -15.93 5.12 2.62
C ASP A 107 -15.58 3.72 2.10
N GLY A 108 -16.55 2.99 1.55
CA GLY A 108 -16.32 1.64 1.02
C GLY A 108 -17.32 1.21 -0.04
N LEU A 109 -16.90 0.31 -0.92
CA LEU A 109 -17.74 -0.32 -1.94
C LEU A 109 -18.08 -1.75 -1.57
N ARG A 110 -19.29 -2.17 -1.92
CA ARG A 110 -19.71 -3.57 -1.88
C ARG A 110 -20.39 -4.01 -3.16
N HIS A 111 -19.97 -5.19 -3.58
CA HIS A 111 -20.64 -6.01 -4.60
C HIS A 111 -21.00 -7.34 -3.94
N GLY A 112 -22.09 -7.97 -4.36
CA GLY A 112 -22.53 -9.22 -3.77
C GLY A 112 -23.95 -9.57 -4.20
N PRO A 113 -24.43 -10.78 -3.88
CA PRO A 113 -25.78 -11.23 -4.20
C PRO A 113 -26.86 -10.38 -3.50
N GLU A 114 -26.52 -9.69 -2.41
CA GLU A 114 -27.40 -8.76 -1.72
C GLU A 114 -27.56 -7.43 -2.47
N VAL A 115 -26.62 -7.10 -3.37
CA VAL A 115 -26.65 -5.87 -4.16
C VAL A 115 -27.28 -6.18 -5.53
N PRO A 116 -28.25 -5.39 -6.02
CA PRO A 116 -28.82 -5.61 -7.34
C PRO A 116 -27.76 -5.72 -8.44
N THR A 117 -27.92 -6.68 -9.35
CA THR A 117 -26.97 -6.94 -10.44
C THR A 117 -26.61 -5.67 -11.21
N GLY A 118 -25.32 -5.46 -11.43
CA GLY A 118 -24.80 -4.27 -12.13
C GLY A 118 -24.79 -2.99 -11.29
N ARG A 119 -25.08 -3.07 -9.99
CA ARG A 119 -24.97 -1.95 -9.05
C ARG A 119 -23.89 -2.22 -8.00
N THR A 120 -23.56 -1.16 -7.28
CA THR A 120 -22.62 -1.15 -6.17
C THR A 120 -23.30 -0.52 -4.97
N ALA A 121 -23.16 -1.14 -3.80
CA ALA A 121 -23.56 -0.50 -2.55
C ALA A 121 -22.42 0.41 -2.08
N CYS A 122 -22.75 1.69 -1.91
CA CYS A 122 -21.87 2.74 -1.47
C CYS A 122 -22.07 2.92 0.03
N VAL A 123 -21.03 2.67 0.80
CA VAL A 123 -21.10 2.60 2.26
C VAL A 123 -20.32 3.74 2.90
N ARG A 124 -20.88 4.33 3.94
CA ARG A 124 -20.26 5.36 4.79
C ARG A 124 -20.17 4.81 6.22
N ASN A 125 -19.01 4.88 6.85
CA ASN A 125 -18.86 4.56 8.26
C ASN A 125 -19.76 5.48 9.11
N LEU A 126 -20.27 4.99 10.23
CA LEU A 126 -21.04 5.81 11.17
C LEU A 126 -20.12 6.62 12.10
N ALA A 127 -18.93 6.09 12.38
CA ALA A 127 -17.90 6.74 13.18
C ALA A 127 -16.69 7.10 12.31
N ALA A 128 -15.95 8.13 12.71
CA ALA A 128 -14.64 8.44 12.15
C ALA A 128 -13.63 7.30 12.44
N PRO A 129 -12.58 7.13 11.61
CA PRO A 129 -12.28 7.90 10.40
C PRO A 129 -13.22 7.56 9.24
N HIS A 130 -13.36 8.53 8.32
CA HIS A 130 -14.08 8.39 7.06
C HIS A 130 -13.09 8.38 5.89
N PRO A 131 -12.61 7.21 5.47
CA PRO A 131 -11.60 7.11 4.43
C PRO A 131 -12.08 7.68 3.08
N GLY A 132 -13.39 7.80 2.87
CA GLY A 132 -13.96 8.39 1.67
C GLY A 132 -13.88 9.91 1.61
N ASP A 133 -13.54 10.59 2.72
CA ASP A 133 -13.37 12.04 2.73
C ASP A 133 -12.07 12.43 2.01
N PRO A 134 -12.09 13.48 1.17
CA PRO A 134 -10.91 13.91 0.43
C PRO A 134 -9.67 14.10 1.33
N GLY A 135 -8.58 13.39 0.99
CA GLY A 135 -7.30 13.48 1.69
C GLY A 135 -7.27 12.81 3.08
N LYS A 136 -8.30 12.05 3.46
CA LYS A 136 -8.29 11.26 4.71
C LYS A 136 -7.65 9.89 4.58
N GLY A 137 -7.40 9.41 3.36
CA GLY A 137 -6.63 8.19 3.14
C GLY A 137 -7.48 6.93 3.29
N GLY A 138 -7.50 6.16 2.20
CA GLY A 138 -7.80 4.74 2.06
C GLY A 138 -9.27 4.39 1.94
N GLY A 139 -9.99 5.28 1.26
CA GLY A 139 -11.27 4.96 0.64
C GLY A 139 -11.09 4.49 -0.80
N ILE A 140 -12.08 4.80 -1.63
CA ILE A 140 -12.02 4.59 -3.08
C ILE A 140 -11.15 5.68 -3.68
N LEU A 141 -10.16 5.31 -4.49
CA LEU A 141 -9.34 6.27 -5.22
C LEU A 141 -10.19 7.10 -6.19
N ARG A 142 -10.04 8.43 -6.12
CA ARG A 142 -10.76 9.44 -6.90
C ARG A 142 -9.82 10.52 -7.45
N PRO A 143 -10.24 11.25 -8.48
CA PRO A 143 -9.59 12.50 -8.85
C PRO A 143 -9.49 13.42 -7.64
N GLY A 144 -8.28 13.90 -7.34
CA GLY A 144 -7.98 14.72 -6.18
C GLY A 144 -7.28 13.97 -5.05
N ASP A 145 -7.40 12.64 -4.99
CA ASP A 145 -6.77 11.83 -3.97
C ASP A 145 -5.27 11.73 -4.20
N CYS A 146 -4.55 11.54 -3.11
CA CYS A 146 -3.11 11.42 -3.12
C CYS A 146 -2.75 9.97 -2.87
N VAL A 147 -1.98 9.37 -3.77
CA VAL A 147 -1.65 7.94 -3.70
C VAL A 147 -0.17 7.67 -3.69
N TYR A 148 0.20 6.72 -2.82
CA TYR A 148 1.55 6.21 -2.71
C TYR A 148 1.60 4.80 -3.29
N ILE A 149 2.53 4.54 -4.20
CA ILE A 149 2.91 3.16 -4.53
C ILE A 149 3.87 2.73 -3.44
N ALA A 150 3.42 1.89 -2.51
CA ALA A 150 4.36 1.23 -1.62
C ALA A 150 5.37 0.46 -2.47
N GLU A 151 6.66 0.57 -2.12
CA GLU A 151 7.70 -0.30 -2.64
C GLU A 151 7.17 -1.74 -2.71
N PRO A 152 7.57 -2.54 -3.71
CA PRO A 152 7.24 -3.95 -3.73
C PRO A 152 7.81 -4.62 -2.49
N SER A 153 7.01 -4.70 -1.42
CA SER A 153 7.25 -5.63 -0.34
C SER A 153 7.10 -7.04 -0.91
N ASP A 154 7.73 -8.02 -0.30
CA ASP A 154 7.69 -9.44 -0.72
C ASP A 154 6.26 -10.02 -0.81
N THR A 155 5.25 -9.26 -0.35
CA THR A 155 3.84 -9.49 -0.58
C THR A 155 3.45 -8.98 -1.98
N LYS A 156 3.03 -9.90 -2.85
CA LYS A 156 2.54 -9.68 -4.23
C LYS A 156 1.45 -8.60 -4.42
N ASP A 157 0.92 -8.01 -3.36
CA ASP A 157 -0.14 -7.02 -3.39
C ASP A 157 0.43 -5.64 -3.06
N THR A 158 0.69 -4.90 -4.12
CA THR A 158 1.29 -3.56 -4.13
C THR A 158 0.31 -2.56 -4.73
N ASP A 159 -0.97 -2.70 -4.39
CA ASP A 159 -1.98 -1.75 -4.83
C ASP A 159 -1.65 -0.34 -4.29
N PRO A 160 -1.83 0.72 -5.10
CA PRO A 160 -1.63 2.09 -4.67
C PRO A 160 -2.51 2.38 -3.47
N GLN A 161 -1.89 2.87 -2.40
CA GLN A 161 -2.58 3.24 -1.18
C GLN A 161 -2.83 4.74 -1.19
N GLU A 162 -4.07 5.15 -0.96
CA GLU A 162 -4.35 6.55 -0.70
C GLU A 162 -3.71 6.98 0.62
N ARG A 163 -3.07 8.15 0.61
CA ARG A 163 -2.47 8.80 1.75
C ARG A 163 -2.91 10.26 1.82
N PRO A 164 -2.82 10.89 2.99
CA PRO A 164 -3.01 12.33 3.09
C PRO A 164 -2.08 13.08 2.13
N CYS A 165 -2.62 14.04 1.38
CA CYS A 165 -1.86 14.82 0.40
C CYS A 165 -0.70 15.64 0.97
N HIS A 166 -0.69 15.87 2.29
CA HIS A 166 0.35 16.63 2.98
C HIS A 166 1.42 15.74 3.62
N ASP A 167 1.49 14.45 3.27
CA ASP A 167 2.58 13.62 3.77
C ASP A 167 3.93 14.04 3.14
N ARG A 168 5.01 13.92 3.93
CA ARG A 168 6.37 14.32 3.52
C ARG A 168 6.96 13.43 2.40
N TYR A 169 6.18 12.48 1.94
CA TYR A 169 6.56 11.39 1.04
C TYR A 169 5.90 11.52 -0.33
N GLY A 170 5.20 12.65 -0.55
CA GLY A 170 4.93 13.27 -1.84
C GLY A 170 4.29 12.35 -2.88
N PRO A 171 3.07 11.86 -2.65
CA PRO A 171 2.32 11.08 -3.63
C PRO A 171 1.98 11.90 -4.89
N GLY A 172 1.86 11.21 -6.03
CA GLY A 172 1.17 11.79 -7.19
C GLY A 172 -0.29 12.03 -6.82
N LYS A 173 -0.80 13.24 -7.04
CA LYS A 173 -2.23 13.52 -6.92
C LYS A 173 -2.93 12.95 -8.14
N ILE A 174 -3.93 12.10 -7.94
CA ILE A 174 -4.72 11.55 -9.04
C ILE A 174 -5.42 12.71 -9.74
N TRP A 175 -5.08 12.92 -11.00
CA TRP A 175 -5.75 13.90 -11.85
C TRP A 175 -7.07 13.34 -12.35
N ASN A 176 -7.02 12.14 -12.91
CA ASN A 176 -8.18 11.48 -13.49
C ASN A 176 -7.90 10.00 -13.80
N PHE A 177 -8.97 9.26 -14.08
CA PHE A 177 -8.95 7.87 -14.53
C PHE A 177 -9.35 7.78 -16.00
N TYR A 178 -8.57 7.09 -16.81
CA TYR A 178 -8.86 6.89 -18.23
C TYR A 178 -8.74 5.43 -18.63
N LYS A 179 -9.13 5.10 -19.86
CA LYS A 179 -8.94 3.74 -20.40
C LYS A 179 -7.57 3.55 -21.05
N LYS A 180 -6.96 4.65 -21.52
CA LYS A 180 -5.71 4.64 -22.28
C LYS A 180 -4.75 5.71 -21.78
N LYS A 181 -3.46 5.37 -21.76
CA LYS A 181 -2.36 6.29 -21.41
C LYS A 181 -2.32 7.54 -22.28
N SER A 182 -2.67 7.43 -23.56
CA SER A 182 -2.73 8.57 -24.48
C SER A 182 -3.79 9.63 -24.11
N GLN A 183 -4.67 9.35 -23.15
CA GLN A 183 -5.64 10.30 -22.61
C GLN A 183 -5.05 11.14 -21.45
N CYS A 184 -3.89 10.79 -20.90
CA CYS A 184 -3.15 11.56 -19.89
C CYS A 184 -2.36 12.74 -20.51
N LYS A 185 -2.95 13.55 -21.40
CA LYS A 185 -2.20 14.57 -22.15
C LYS A 185 -1.68 15.73 -21.30
N ASP A 186 -2.39 16.03 -20.21
CA ASP A 186 -2.12 17.17 -19.33
C ASP A 186 -1.64 16.74 -17.94
N ALA A 187 -1.30 15.45 -17.77
CA ALA A 187 -0.82 14.92 -16.51
C ALA A 187 0.72 14.94 -16.50
N ASP A 188 1.32 15.35 -15.38
CA ASP A 188 2.78 15.35 -15.20
C ASP A 188 3.36 13.94 -15.11
N GLY A 189 2.51 12.94 -14.86
CA GLY A 189 2.86 11.55 -14.83
C GLY A 189 1.63 10.66 -14.77
N PHE A 190 1.88 9.38 -14.57
CA PHE A 190 0.86 8.37 -14.38
C PHE A 190 1.54 7.27 -13.57
N LEU A 191 0.76 6.53 -12.79
CA LEU A 191 1.27 5.48 -11.90
C LEU A 191 1.72 4.27 -12.74
N ASP A 192 2.86 4.43 -13.41
CA ASP A 192 3.26 3.58 -14.52
C ASP A 192 3.91 2.29 -14.02
N ASN A 193 4.73 2.32 -12.96
CA ASN A 193 5.59 1.19 -12.64
C ASN A 193 4.89 -0.08 -12.10
N HIS A 194 3.59 -0.06 -11.81
CA HIS A 194 2.87 -1.24 -11.35
C HIS A 194 1.69 -1.68 -12.21
N TYR A 195 1.08 -0.76 -12.93
CA TYR A 195 0.04 -1.13 -13.90
C TYR A 195 0.61 -1.38 -15.31
N THR A 196 1.84 -0.97 -15.64
CA THR A 196 2.41 -1.09 -17.00
C THR A 196 2.79 -2.46 -17.48
N ASN A 197 3.18 -3.37 -16.58
CA ASN A 197 3.40 -4.74 -17.00
C ASN A 197 2.09 -5.38 -17.50
N ARG A 198 0.95 -4.71 -17.27
CA ARG A 198 -0.35 -4.97 -17.90
C ARG A 198 -0.83 -3.75 -18.70
N ARG A 199 -0.07 -3.38 -19.74
CA ARG A 199 -0.50 -2.41 -20.77
C ARG A 199 -1.97 -2.62 -21.15
N ASP A 200 -2.75 -1.55 -21.09
CA ASP A 200 -4.12 -1.49 -21.60
C ASP A 200 -5.03 -2.62 -21.10
N HIS A 201 -4.97 -2.93 -19.80
CA HIS A 201 -5.88 -3.91 -19.22
C HIS A 201 -7.34 -3.50 -19.52
N PRO A 202 -8.14 -4.33 -20.22
CA PRO A 202 -9.42 -3.91 -20.77
C PRO A 202 -10.44 -3.48 -19.72
N THR A 203 -10.22 -3.87 -18.46
CA THR A 203 -11.13 -3.61 -17.34
C THR A 203 -10.57 -2.69 -16.25
N LYS A 204 -9.28 -2.31 -16.29
CA LYS A 204 -8.70 -1.43 -15.26
C LYS A 204 -8.41 -0.04 -15.84
N PRO A 205 -8.70 1.04 -15.11
CA PRO A 205 -8.37 2.37 -15.57
C PRO A 205 -6.86 2.63 -15.46
N VAL A 206 -6.34 3.46 -16.36
CA VAL A 206 -5.08 4.18 -16.24
C VAL A 206 -5.29 5.36 -15.29
N ILE A 207 -4.48 5.43 -14.25
CA ILE A 207 -4.51 6.51 -13.27
C ILE A 207 -3.49 7.56 -13.70
N CYS A 208 -3.96 8.70 -14.23
CA CYS A 208 -3.10 9.83 -14.54
C CYS A 208 -2.92 10.67 -13.28
N THR A 209 -1.70 11.13 -13.04
CA THR A 209 -1.37 11.92 -11.86
C THR A 209 -0.80 13.27 -12.29
N THR A 210 -1.19 14.34 -11.62
CA THR A 210 -0.39 15.57 -11.69
C THR A 210 0.75 15.48 -10.68
N GLY A 211 1.75 16.33 -10.84
CA GLY A 211 2.60 16.71 -9.73
C GLY A 211 1.68 17.14 -8.59
N GLY A 212 1.94 16.63 -7.39
CA GLY A 212 1.20 17.08 -6.22
C GLY A 212 1.31 18.59 -6.13
N TYR A 213 0.22 19.30 -6.40
CA TYR A 213 0.16 20.75 -6.21
C TYR A 213 0.56 21.03 -4.76
N ASP A 214 1.66 21.77 -4.59
CA ASP A 214 2.06 22.36 -3.32
C ASP A 214 2.22 21.38 -2.15
N VAL A 215 2.93 20.26 -2.34
CA VAL A 215 3.96 19.98 -1.33
C VAL A 215 5.07 20.95 -1.70
N GLU A 216 5.11 22.12 -1.04
CA GLU A 216 6.17 23.13 -1.19
C GLU A 216 7.52 22.43 -1.07
N THR A 217 8.07 21.96 -2.20
CA THR A 217 9.15 20.97 -2.19
C THR A 217 8.68 19.65 -1.50
N PRO A 218 8.94 18.44 -2.02
CA PRO A 218 9.17 17.33 -1.08
C PRO A 218 10.26 17.85 -0.15
N GLY A 219 9.88 18.21 1.09
CA GLY A 219 10.75 18.94 2.01
C GLY A 219 12.07 18.23 1.96
N ALA A 220 13.10 18.94 1.47
CA ALA A 220 14.36 18.31 1.12
C ALA A 220 14.71 17.37 2.27
N GLN A 221 14.82 16.05 2.00
CA GLN A 221 15.14 15.08 3.06
C GLN A 221 16.30 15.60 3.93
N TYR A 222 17.14 16.41 3.27
CA TYR A 222 18.23 17.17 3.81
C TYR A 222 18.00 18.67 3.66
N ALA A 223 17.91 19.39 4.77
CA ALA A 223 17.84 20.85 4.73
C ALA A 223 19.09 21.44 4.06
N LYS A 224 18.94 22.55 3.32
CA LYS A 224 20.09 23.28 2.77
C LYS A 224 21.07 23.60 3.88
N GLY A 225 22.31 23.19 3.67
CA GLY A 225 23.42 23.50 4.55
C GLY A 225 23.83 22.39 5.51
N ILE A 226 23.08 21.30 5.60
CA ILE A 226 23.56 20.12 6.31
C ILE A 226 24.72 19.48 5.55
N CYS A 227 25.55 18.73 6.26
CA CYS A 227 26.62 17.95 5.66
C CYS A 227 26.34 16.46 5.81
N VAL A 228 26.79 15.71 4.82
CA VAL A 228 26.49 14.28 4.69
C VAL A 228 27.77 13.47 4.53
N ARG A 229 27.73 12.24 5.03
CA ARG A 229 28.78 11.25 4.76
C ARG A 229 28.63 10.73 3.33
N LYS A 230 29.75 10.32 2.74
CA LYS A 230 29.74 9.61 1.46
C LYS A 230 29.07 8.24 1.66
N PRO A 231 27.96 7.91 0.96
CA PRO A 231 27.38 6.58 1.08
C PRO A 231 28.36 5.53 0.56
N ALA A 232 28.37 4.34 1.18
CA ALA A 232 29.21 3.23 0.71
C ALA A 232 28.84 2.80 -0.72
N SER A 233 27.56 2.93 -1.07
CA SER A 233 27.00 2.70 -2.41
C SER A 233 27.35 3.79 -3.42
N PHE A 234 28.00 4.88 -3.00
CA PHE A 234 28.54 5.92 -3.90
C PHE A 234 29.82 5.43 -4.59
N ALA A 235 29.69 4.34 -5.36
CA ALA A 235 30.73 3.88 -6.26
C ALA A 235 30.84 4.91 -7.40
N GLY A 236 32.08 5.22 -7.81
CA GLY A 236 32.41 6.27 -8.79
C GLY A 236 31.93 5.98 -10.21
N GLY A 237 30.63 5.87 -10.42
CA GLY A 237 29.99 5.68 -11.70
C GLY A 237 30.18 6.86 -12.64
N VAL A 238 30.00 6.54 -13.93
CA VAL A 238 30.16 7.38 -15.13
C VAL A 238 29.67 8.82 -14.89
N PRO A 239 30.42 9.85 -15.33
CA PRO A 239 29.98 11.25 -15.23
C PRO A 239 28.57 11.42 -15.81
N GLY A 240 27.62 11.90 -14.98
CA GLY A 240 26.24 12.17 -15.39
C GLY A 240 25.18 11.22 -14.81
N TRP A 241 25.54 10.06 -14.26
CA TRP A 241 24.56 9.13 -13.66
C TRP A 241 25.06 8.57 -12.32
N ARG A 242 24.51 9.10 -11.21
CA ARG A 242 24.80 8.64 -9.85
C ARG A 242 23.50 8.42 -9.10
N ASN A 243 22.97 7.20 -9.18
CA ASN A 243 21.84 6.77 -8.36
C ASN A 243 22.41 6.21 -7.06
N VAL A 244 21.95 6.73 -5.93
CA VAL A 244 22.21 6.13 -4.62
C VAL A 244 20.91 5.48 -4.18
N ILE A 245 20.99 4.19 -3.90
CA ILE A 245 19.93 3.45 -3.25
C ILE A 245 20.15 3.64 -1.75
N GLY A 246 19.23 4.33 -1.07
CA GLY A 246 19.30 4.63 0.36
C GLY A 246 19.63 6.08 0.74
N GLY A 247 19.27 6.45 1.97
CA GLY A 247 19.49 7.78 2.55
C GLY A 247 20.96 8.12 2.80
N LEU A 248 21.26 9.42 2.83
CA LEU A 248 22.52 10.02 3.24
C LEU A 248 22.59 10.10 4.77
N ASP A 249 23.72 9.69 5.34
CA ASP A 249 23.98 9.90 6.77
C ASP A 249 24.32 11.37 7.02
N GLU A 250 23.50 12.07 7.81
CA GLU A 250 23.83 13.41 8.27
C GLU A 250 25.02 13.38 9.24
N VAL A 251 25.95 14.32 9.05
CA VAL A 251 27.12 14.49 9.91
C VAL A 251 27.40 15.97 10.12
N GLY A 252 28.00 16.33 11.26
CA GLY A 252 28.45 17.71 11.47
C GLY A 252 29.44 18.14 10.38
N CYS A 253 29.27 19.33 9.82
CA CYS A 253 30.09 19.83 8.71
C CYS A 253 31.61 19.96 9.01
N ARG A 254 32.00 19.91 10.29
CA ARG A 254 33.41 19.90 10.72
C ARG A 254 33.95 18.48 10.96
N SER A 255 33.12 17.45 10.82
CA SER A 255 33.53 16.06 10.96
C SER A 255 34.48 15.67 9.84
N LYS A 256 35.51 14.88 10.16
CA LYS A 256 36.39 14.26 9.15
C LYS A 256 35.63 13.31 8.20
N SER A 257 34.43 12.89 8.60
CA SER A 257 33.55 12.05 7.79
C SER A 257 32.58 12.85 6.91
N ALA A 258 32.60 14.18 6.99
CA ALA A 258 31.78 15.04 6.14
C ALA A 258 32.36 15.07 4.72
N TRP A 259 31.55 14.65 3.75
CA TRP A 259 31.97 14.53 2.35
C TRP A 259 31.39 15.64 1.47
N ALA A 260 30.12 15.98 1.67
CA ALA A 260 29.45 17.02 0.90
C ALA A 260 28.45 17.79 1.77
N LYS A 261 28.09 18.99 1.31
CA LYS A 261 27.06 19.86 1.87
C LYS A 261 25.86 19.92 0.93
N VAL A 262 24.65 19.80 1.46
CA VAL A 262 23.43 19.94 0.68
C VAL A 262 23.23 21.41 0.32
N VAL A 263 23.12 21.71 -0.96
CA VAL A 263 22.94 23.09 -1.46
C VAL A 263 21.51 23.36 -1.93
N GLY A 264 20.72 22.32 -2.14
CA GLY A 264 19.28 22.38 -2.42
C GLY A 264 18.74 21.00 -2.81
N SER A 265 17.42 20.91 -2.94
CA SER A 265 16.74 19.78 -3.58
C SER A 265 15.77 20.32 -4.63
N VAL A 266 15.71 19.63 -5.77
CA VAL A 266 15.01 20.09 -6.97
C VAL A 266 14.27 18.93 -7.63
N SER A 267 13.15 19.22 -8.30
CA SER A 267 12.32 18.19 -8.96
C SER A 267 12.85 17.73 -10.33
N ALA A 268 13.87 18.40 -10.85
CA ALA A 268 14.55 18.11 -12.11
C ALA A 268 16.05 18.50 -12.00
N GLN A 269 16.89 18.22 -12.99
CA GLN A 269 18.36 18.43 -12.95
C GLN A 269 18.85 19.89 -12.81
N ASN A 270 17.99 20.84 -12.42
CA ASN A 270 18.27 22.27 -12.26
C ASN A 270 18.91 22.60 -10.91
N CYS A 271 20.02 21.93 -10.59
CA CYS A 271 20.72 22.21 -9.35
C CYS A 271 21.34 23.63 -9.30
N PRO A 272 21.41 24.28 -8.12
CA PRO A 272 22.04 25.59 -7.97
C PRO A 272 23.50 25.62 -8.44
N SER A 273 23.98 26.80 -8.85
CA SER A 273 25.39 26.98 -9.22
C SER A 273 26.34 26.57 -8.08
N GLY A 274 27.37 25.79 -8.41
CA GLY A 274 28.33 25.26 -7.44
C GLY A 274 27.98 23.88 -6.88
N THR A 275 26.91 23.25 -7.38
CA THR A 275 26.71 21.80 -7.22
C THR A 275 27.82 21.03 -7.92
N THR A 276 28.41 20.08 -7.21
CA THR A 276 29.46 19.19 -7.74
C THR A 276 28.95 17.78 -7.97
N ASP A 277 27.90 17.38 -7.25
CA ASP A 277 27.30 16.06 -7.34
C ASP A 277 25.78 16.17 -7.16
N THR A 278 25.06 15.27 -7.79
CA THR A 278 23.61 15.12 -7.65
C THR A 278 23.30 13.73 -7.16
N LEU A 279 22.26 13.61 -6.34
CA LEU A 279 21.77 12.33 -5.85
C LEU A 279 20.28 12.25 -6.15
N SER A 280 19.93 11.32 -7.03
CA SER A 280 18.55 10.92 -7.24
C SER A 280 18.27 9.74 -6.33
N SER A 281 17.32 9.88 -5.41
CA SER A 281 16.84 8.73 -4.66
C SER A 281 15.83 7.98 -5.51
N ILE A 282 16.01 6.66 -5.61
CA ILE A 282 15.03 5.79 -6.26
C ILE A 282 13.74 5.66 -5.44
N ASP A 283 13.84 5.85 -4.12
CA ASP A 283 12.74 5.74 -3.17
C ASP A 283 11.87 7.02 -3.15
N TRP A 284 12.40 8.14 -3.69
CA TRP A 284 11.78 9.46 -3.66
C TRP A 284 11.66 10.06 -5.06
N TYR A 285 10.62 9.67 -5.77
CA TYR A 285 10.27 10.28 -7.04
C TYR A 285 9.51 11.61 -6.83
N PRO A 286 9.83 12.70 -7.54
CA PRO A 286 11.07 13.06 -8.22
C PRO A 286 11.83 14.11 -7.41
N GLY A 287 12.79 13.71 -6.57
CA GLY A 287 13.68 14.64 -5.86
C GLY A 287 15.16 14.38 -6.19
N THR A 288 15.81 15.29 -6.91
CA THR A 288 17.28 15.34 -7.01
C THR A 288 17.82 16.20 -5.86
N THR A 289 18.63 15.60 -4.99
CA THR A 289 19.40 16.34 -3.97
C THR A 289 20.68 16.86 -4.59
N CYS A 290 20.90 18.17 -4.52
CA CYS A 290 22.08 18.85 -5.03
C CYS A 290 23.13 18.96 -3.93
N LEU A 291 24.32 18.44 -4.20
CA LEU A 291 25.43 18.38 -3.25
C LEU A 291 26.62 19.19 -3.74
N ARG A 292 27.32 19.82 -2.81
CA ARG A 292 28.63 20.45 -3.05
C ARG A 292 29.66 19.79 -2.15
N ARG A 293 30.69 19.17 -2.73
CA ARG A 293 31.81 18.61 -1.97
C ARG A 293 32.42 19.66 -1.06
N LEU A 294 32.80 19.22 0.15
CA LEU A 294 33.51 20.04 1.14
C LEU A 294 35.01 20.07 0.84
#